data_AF-A0A4Y6V096-F1
#
_entry.id   AF-A0A4Y6V096-F1
#
_cell.length_a   1.000
_cell.length_b   1.000
_cell.length_c   1.000
_cell.angle_alpha   90.00
_cell.angle_beta   90.00
_cell.angle_gamma   90.00
#
_symmetry.space_group_name_H-M   'P 1'
#
loop_
_entity.id
_entity.type
_entity.pdbx_description
1 polymer ?
#
loop_
_entity_poly.entity_id
_entity_poly.type
_entity_poly.pdbx_seq_one_letter_code
_entity_poly.pdbx_strand_id
1 'polypeptide(L)'
;MSAKRANFIGWLLEKCSMQIFFPGFALLFLCNKLLLYFTKSMGSTDLELWLYRTYEVLISSNLGTITTIAAIFVGIYMTVLSVLGSVKVNSVMAFLSDLDLKKLVNFIVKGMLSSFIVVFYSLIANAIEFEFLQVFVFFLLLIWMFSAALRFGGNLALIYKSDLERLSENIEQEREEAEEQKEILKTLRTYLRIQEEEKLKIKK
;
A
#
# COMPACT_ATOMS: atom_id res chain seq x y z
N MET A 1 -18.24 16.35 -0.93
CA MET A 1 -17.33 16.85 -2.01
C MET A 1 -15.92 16.23 -1.99
N SER A 2 -15.67 15.18 -1.18
CA SER A 2 -14.33 14.64 -0.86
C SER A 2 -13.83 13.52 -1.81
N ALA A 3 -14.71 12.60 -2.23
CA ALA A 3 -14.31 11.39 -2.98
C ALA A 3 -13.72 11.62 -4.38
N LYS A 4 -14.17 12.67 -5.12
CA LYS A 4 -13.64 12.98 -6.46
C LYS A 4 -12.19 13.48 -6.44
N ARG A 5 -11.80 14.23 -5.40
CA ARG A 5 -10.41 14.73 -5.26
C ARG A 5 -9.45 13.63 -4.81
N ALA A 6 -9.91 12.73 -3.93
CA ALA A 6 -9.14 11.55 -3.53
C ALA A 6 -8.82 10.64 -4.72
N ASN A 7 -9.83 10.32 -5.53
CA ASN A 7 -9.64 9.52 -6.75
C ASN A 7 -8.74 10.21 -7.78
N PHE A 8 -8.80 11.55 -7.89
CA PHE A 8 -7.94 12.30 -8.79
C PHE A 8 -6.47 12.27 -8.35
N ILE A 9 -6.19 12.45 -7.04
CA ILE A 9 -4.82 12.41 -6.51
C ILE A 9 -4.21 11.01 -6.63
N GLY A 10 -4.97 9.96 -6.29
CA GLY A 10 -4.53 8.58 -6.49
C GLY A 10 -4.27 8.23 -7.96
N TRP A 11 -5.13 8.69 -8.86
CA TRP A 11 -4.96 8.53 -10.31
C TRP A 11 -3.77 9.31 -10.87
N LEU A 12 -3.52 10.53 -10.37
CA LEU A 12 -2.42 11.38 -10.81
C LEU A 12 -1.08 10.82 -10.32
N LEU A 13 -1.03 10.29 -9.09
CA LEU A 13 0.11 9.54 -8.57
C LEU A 13 0.39 8.28 -9.40
N GLU A 14 -0.67 7.52 -9.73
CA GLU A 14 -0.57 6.30 -10.52
C GLU A 14 -0.03 6.56 -11.94
N LYS A 15 -0.59 7.54 -12.65
CA LYS A 15 -0.17 7.85 -14.02
C LYS A 15 1.18 8.54 -14.10
N CYS A 16 1.46 9.49 -13.22
CA CYS A 16 2.68 10.29 -13.32
C CYS A 16 3.91 9.48 -12.88
N SER A 17 3.82 8.72 -11.78
CA SER A 17 4.97 7.99 -11.24
C SER A 17 5.31 6.72 -12.03
N MET A 18 4.34 5.84 -12.32
CA MET A 18 4.65 4.54 -12.93
C MET A 18 4.59 4.55 -14.46
N GLN A 19 3.69 5.31 -15.09
CA GLN A 19 3.50 5.23 -16.55
C GLN A 19 4.36 6.22 -17.34
N ILE A 20 4.85 7.29 -16.72
CA ILE A 20 5.64 8.32 -17.41
C ILE A 20 7.09 8.27 -16.94
N PHE A 21 7.31 8.37 -15.63
CA PHE A 21 8.67 8.48 -15.09
C PHE A 21 9.49 7.19 -15.28
N PHE A 22 8.90 6.03 -14.99
CA PHE A 22 9.59 4.74 -15.10
C PHE A 22 10.01 4.37 -16.54
N PRO A 23 9.10 4.37 -17.54
CA PRO A 23 9.51 4.09 -18.91
C PRO A 23 10.33 5.24 -19.52
N GLY A 24 10.09 6.49 -19.13
CA GLY A 24 10.91 7.62 -19.58
C GLY A 24 12.35 7.49 -19.13
N PHE A 25 12.59 7.14 -17.86
CA PHE A 25 13.92 6.88 -17.34
C PHE A 25 14.59 5.68 -18.03
N ALA A 26 13.88 4.57 -18.19
CA ALA A 26 14.40 3.39 -18.86
C ALA A 26 14.77 3.67 -20.33
N LEU A 27 13.90 4.38 -21.05
CA LEU A 27 14.08 4.71 -22.47
C LEU A 27 15.23 5.68 -22.67
N LEU A 28 15.38 6.70 -21.81
CA LEU A 28 16.48 7.67 -21.88
C LEU A 28 17.85 6.97 -21.78
N PHE A 29 18.03 6.11 -20.78
CA PHE A 29 19.30 5.42 -20.57
C PHE A 29 19.58 4.31 -21.60
N LEU A 30 18.55 3.57 -22.04
CA LEU A 30 18.70 2.57 -23.11
C LEU A 30 19.00 3.24 -24.47
N CYS A 31 18.31 4.32 -24.81
CA CYS A 31 18.60 5.09 -26.02
C CYS A 31 19.99 5.70 -25.97
N ASN A 32 20.43 6.24 -24.82
CA ASN A 32 21.80 6.76 -24.69
C ASN A 32 22.85 5.65 -24.87
N LYS A 33 22.62 4.45 -24.31
CA LYS A 33 23.52 3.31 -24.48
C LYS A 33 23.59 2.82 -25.92
N LEU A 34 22.43 2.74 -26.60
CA LEU A 34 22.35 2.40 -28.02
C LEU A 34 23.04 3.44 -28.89
N LEU A 35 22.86 4.73 -28.61
CA LEU A 35 23.53 5.82 -29.33
C LEU A 35 25.04 5.78 -29.17
N LEU A 36 25.55 5.47 -27.96
CA LEU A 36 26.98 5.26 -27.72
C LEU A 36 27.53 4.05 -28.49
N TYR A 37 26.73 2.98 -28.63
CA TYR A 37 27.12 1.78 -29.37
C TYR A 37 27.19 2.02 -30.89
N PHE A 38 26.18 2.68 -31.47
CA PHE A 38 26.09 2.91 -32.93
C PHE A 38 26.90 4.12 -33.43
N THR A 39 26.94 5.17 -32.62
CA THR A 39 27.51 6.47 -32.99
C THR A 39 28.24 7.01 -31.78
N LYS A 40 29.47 6.54 -31.57
CA LYS A 40 30.40 6.93 -30.49
C LYS A 40 30.51 8.45 -30.26
N SER A 41 30.11 9.26 -31.25
CA SER A 41 30.13 10.73 -31.24
C SER A 41 28.84 11.41 -30.74
N MET A 42 27.68 10.74 -30.68
CA MET A 42 26.39 11.35 -30.33
C MET A 42 25.85 10.95 -28.96
N GLY A 43 26.34 9.85 -28.41
CA GLY A 43 25.98 9.43 -27.06
C GLY A 43 26.71 10.23 -25.99
N SER A 44 26.04 10.55 -24.88
CA SER A 44 26.66 11.30 -23.79
C SER A 44 27.31 10.33 -22.81
N THR A 45 28.65 10.31 -22.80
CA THR A 45 29.46 9.61 -21.79
C THR A 45 29.24 10.20 -20.39
N ASP A 46 28.91 11.49 -20.30
CA ASP A 46 28.65 12.19 -19.04
C ASP A 46 27.40 11.67 -18.31
N LEU A 47 26.35 11.28 -19.06
CA LEU A 47 25.15 10.66 -18.49
C LEU A 47 25.45 9.27 -17.88
N GLU A 48 26.31 8.47 -18.52
CA GLU A 48 26.75 7.20 -17.95
C GLU A 48 27.63 7.42 -16.72
N LEU A 49 28.57 8.35 -16.81
CA LEU A 49 29.45 8.70 -15.69
C LEU A 49 28.64 9.19 -14.48
N TRP A 50 27.58 9.98 -14.73
CA TRP A 50 26.65 10.41 -13.69
C TRP A 50 25.94 9.22 -13.05
N LEU A 51 25.42 8.28 -13.85
CA LEU A 51 24.75 7.07 -13.34
C LEU A 51 25.69 6.23 -12.46
N TYR A 52 26.92 5.98 -12.92
CA TYR A 52 27.90 5.23 -12.16
C TYR A 52 28.29 5.93 -10.87
N ARG A 53 28.56 7.24 -10.93
CA ARG A 53 28.91 8.03 -9.74
C ARG A 53 27.77 8.05 -8.72
N THR A 54 26.53 8.20 -9.19
CA THR A 54 25.36 8.15 -8.30
C THR A 54 25.19 6.76 -7.69
N TYR A 55 25.41 5.69 -8.46
CA TYR A 55 25.37 4.33 -7.93
C TYR A 55 26.46 4.10 -6.88
N GLU A 56 27.70 4.50 -7.14
CA GLU A 56 28.82 4.30 -6.23
C GLU A 56 28.59 5.06 -4.91
N VAL A 57 28.21 6.34 -4.99
CA VAL A 57 28.03 7.20 -3.81
C VAL A 57 26.78 6.83 -3.01
N LEU A 58 25.66 6.53 -3.68
CA LEU A 58 24.35 6.39 -3.02
C LEU A 58 23.99 4.93 -2.75
N ILE A 59 24.28 4.02 -3.68
CA ILE A 59 23.77 2.64 -3.68
C ILE A 59 24.84 1.68 -3.15
N SER A 60 26.03 1.66 -3.74
CA SER A 60 27.10 0.72 -3.37
C SER A 60 27.50 0.88 -1.90
N SER A 61 27.71 2.13 -1.47
CA SER A 61 28.05 2.47 -0.08
C SER A 61 26.96 2.11 0.95
N ASN A 62 25.69 2.05 0.53
CA ASN A 62 24.53 1.86 1.42
C ASN A 62 23.71 0.61 1.08
N LEU A 63 24.28 -0.36 0.36
CA LEU A 63 23.57 -1.54 -0.14
C LEU A 63 22.86 -2.32 0.98
N GLY A 64 23.54 -2.47 2.12
CA GLY A 64 22.99 -3.13 3.31
C GLY A 64 21.80 -2.38 3.91
N THR A 65 21.87 -1.05 3.98
CA THR A 65 20.78 -0.19 4.45
C THR A 65 19.57 -0.29 3.52
N ILE A 66 19.77 -0.22 2.21
CA ILE A 66 18.70 -0.33 1.20
C ILE A 66 18.02 -1.70 1.30
N THR A 67 18.80 -2.77 1.42
CA THR A 67 18.27 -4.13 1.57
C THR A 67 17.46 -4.28 2.86
N THR A 68 17.91 -3.66 3.95
CA THR A 68 17.18 -3.64 5.22
C THR A 68 15.86 -2.88 5.11
N ILE A 69 15.85 -1.71 4.46
CA ILE A 69 14.62 -0.95 4.19
C ILE A 69 13.65 -1.77 3.34
N ALA A 70 14.14 -2.46 2.31
CA ALA A 70 13.32 -3.34 1.49
C ALA A 70 12.69 -4.48 2.32
N ALA A 71 13.46 -5.11 3.22
CA ALA A 71 12.95 -6.13 4.13
C ALA A 71 11.87 -5.59 5.09
N ILE A 72 12.04 -4.36 5.62
CA ILE A 72 11.03 -3.69 6.44
C ILE A 72 9.74 -3.49 5.64
N PHE A 73 9.84 -3.04 4.38
CA PHE A 73 8.65 -2.90 3.53
C PHE A 73 7.93 -4.23 3.31
N VAL A 74 8.65 -5.33 3.06
CA VAL A 74 8.05 -6.67 2.98
C VAL A 74 7.27 -6.99 4.26
N GLY A 75 7.85 -6.73 5.43
CA GLY A 75 7.18 -6.94 6.73
C GLY A 75 5.92 -6.10 6.90
N ILE A 76 5.95 -4.82 6.51
CA ILE A 76 4.79 -3.93 6.56
C ILE A 76 3.67 -4.46 5.65
N TYR A 77 3.98 -4.83 4.41
CA TYR A 77 2.98 -5.36 3.47
C TYR A 77 2.36 -6.67 3.95
N MET A 78 3.16 -7.58 4.49
CA MET A 78 2.68 -8.85 5.08
C MET A 78 1.76 -8.58 6.27
N THR A 79 2.11 -7.64 7.14
CA THR A 79 1.29 -7.26 8.29
C THR A 79 -0.04 -6.67 7.83
N VAL A 80 -0.03 -5.76 6.86
CA VAL A 80 -1.26 -5.16 6.32
C VAL A 80 -2.14 -6.21 5.65
N LEU A 81 -1.57 -7.13 4.87
CA LEU A 81 -2.33 -8.25 4.28
C LEU A 81 -2.94 -9.17 5.35
N SER A 82 -2.20 -9.47 6.42
CA SER A 82 -2.68 -10.29 7.53
C SER A 82 -3.83 -9.60 8.28
N VAL A 83 -3.70 -8.30 8.55
CA VAL A 83 -4.77 -7.49 9.16
C VAL A 83 -5.99 -7.48 8.25
N LEU A 84 -5.82 -7.19 6.96
CA LEU A 84 -6.92 -7.24 5.99
C LEU A 84 -7.57 -8.65 5.94
N GLY A 85 -6.78 -9.72 5.92
CA GLY A 85 -7.31 -11.10 5.89
C GLY A 85 -7.99 -11.56 7.17
N SER A 86 -7.65 -10.98 8.33
CA SER A 86 -8.18 -11.37 9.64
C SER A 86 -9.45 -10.62 10.06
N VAL A 87 -9.72 -9.44 9.47
CA VAL A 87 -10.97 -8.73 9.71
C VAL A 87 -12.12 -9.55 9.11
N LYS A 88 -12.98 -10.10 9.99
CA LYS A 88 -14.26 -10.69 9.58
C LYS A 88 -15.02 -9.68 8.72
N VAL A 89 -15.59 -10.18 7.63
CA VAL A 89 -16.33 -9.51 6.53
C VAL A 89 -17.33 -8.41 6.96
N ASN A 90 -17.67 -8.27 8.25
CA ASN A 90 -18.85 -7.56 8.73
C ASN A 90 -18.66 -6.20 9.42
N SER A 91 -17.48 -5.55 9.45
CA SER A 91 -17.42 -4.24 10.16
C SER A 91 -16.53 -3.17 9.54
N VAL A 92 -15.32 -3.50 9.04
CA VAL A 92 -14.44 -2.49 8.40
C VAL A 92 -14.38 -2.68 6.88
N MET A 93 -14.48 -3.93 6.43
CA MET A 93 -14.33 -4.29 5.02
C MET A 93 -15.64 -4.26 4.21
N ALA A 94 -16.80 -4.30 4.89
CA ALA A 94 -18.13 -4.22 4.29
C ALA A 94 -18.40 -2.88 3.57
N PHE A 95 -17.65 -1.83 3.91
CA PHE A 95 -17.79 -0.50 3.32
C PHE A 95 -16.91 -0.26 2.09
N LEU A 96 -15.90 -1.10 1.87
CA LEU A 96 -15.11 -1.10 0.63
C LEU A 96 -15.84 -1.93 -0.42
N SER A 97 -16.05 -1.36 -1.60
CA SER A 97 -16.53 -2.16 -2.73
C SER A 97 -15.53 -3.28 -3.00
N ASP A 98 -16.01 -4.50 -3.31
CA ASP A 98 -15.13 -5.65 -3.64
C ASP A 98 -14.06 -5.30 -4.67
N LEU A 99 -14.38 -4.38 -5.59
CA LEU A 99 -13.48 -3.87 -6.61
C LEU A 99 -12.33 -3.05 -6.03
N ASP A 100 -12.59 -2.20 -5.04
CA ASP A 100 -11.56 -1.34 -4.43
C ASP A 100 -10.71 -2.10 -3.42
N LEU A 101 -11.30 -3.06 -2.71
CA LEU A 101 -10.56 -4.01 -1.88
C LEU A 101 -9.59 -4.84 -2.74
N LYS A 102 -10.07 -5.42 -3.84
CA LYS A 102 -9.24 -6.21 -4.76
C LYS A 102 -8.11 -5.37 -5.36
N LYS A 103 -8.36 -4.10 -5.70
CA LYS A 103 -7.31 -3.17 -6.15
C LYS A 103 -6.27 -2.91 -5.07
N LEU A 104 -6.71 -2.65 -3.82
CA LEU A 104 -5.82 -2.40 -2.70
C LEU A 104 -4.92 -3.62 -2.42
N VAL A 105 -5.51 -4.81 -2.34
CA VAL A 105 -4.76 -6.07 -2.17
C VAL A 105 -3.74 -6.25 -3.30
N ASN A 106 -4.13 -5.98 -4.55
CA ASN A 106 -3.21 -6.07 -5.68
C ASN A 106 -2.05 -5.07 -5.57
N PHE A 107 -2.28 -3.86 -5.05
CA PHE A 107 -1.20 -2.89 -4.82
C PHE A 107 -0.25 -3.36 -3.73
N ILE A 108 -0.79 -3.91 -2.65
CA ILE A 108 0.03 -4.45 -1.55
C ILE A 108 0.89 -5.60 -2.05
N VAL A 109 0.30 -6.55 -2.77
CA VAL A 109 1.04 -7.70 -3.32
C VAL A 109 2.12 -7.25 -4.31
N LYS A 110 1.83 -6.27 -5.18
CA LYS A 110 2.83 -5.71 -6.10
C LYS A 110 3.98 -4.99 -5.38
N GLY A 111 3.67 -4.21 -4.34
CA GLY A 111 4.70 -3.55 -3.53
C GLY A 111 5.55 -4.54 -2.75
N MET A 112 4.92 -5.58 -2.21
CA MET A 112 5.63 -6.68 -1.56
C MET A 112 6.57 -7.39 -2.53
N LEU A 113 6.09 -7.74 -3.72
CA LEU A 113 6.89 -8.41 -4.73
C LEU A 113 8.07 -7.55 -5.19
N SER A 114 7.89 -6.23 -5.37
CA SER A 114 8.98 -5.34 -5.76
C SER A 114 10.05 -5.23 -4.68
N SER A 115 9.67 -5.06 -3.42
CA SER A 115 10.62 -5.07 -2.29
C SER A 115 11.33 -6.42 -2.16
N PHE A 116 10.60 -7.53 -2.35
CA PHE A 116 11.19 -8.87 -2.32
C PHE A 116 12.23 -9.06 -3.43
N ILE A 117 11.94 -8.62 -4.66
CA ILE A 117 12.88 -8.68 -5.78
C ILE A 117 14.14 -7.86 -5.48
N VAL A 118 14.04 -6.69 -4.85
CA VAL A 118 15.21 -5.88 -4.46
C VAL A 118 16.11 -6.65 -3.49
N VAL A 119 15.54 -7.31 -2.48
CA VAL A 119 16.31 -8.11 -1.51
C VAL A 119 17.01 -9.28 -2.19
N PHE A 120 16.32 -10.00 -3.07
CA PHE A 120 16.95 -11.11 -3.80
C PHE A 120 18.01 -10.63 -4.80
N TYR A 121 17.75 -9.52 -5.48
CA TYR A 121 18.68 -8.93 -6.42
C TYR A 121 19.95 -8.47 -5.70
N SER A 122 19.87 -7.89 -4.51
CA SER A 122 21.06 -7.46 -3.76
C SER A 122 21.97 -8.63 -3.35
N LEU A 123 21.43 -9.84 -3.18
CA LEU A 123 22.22 -11.05 -2.93
C LEU A 123 23.00 -11.53 -4.15
N ILE A 124 22.41 -11.39 -5.34
CA ILE A 124 22.98 -11.91 -6.60
C ILE A 124 23.73 -10.82 -7.38
N ALA A 125 23.57 -9.55 -6.99
CA ALA A 125 24.14 -8.40 -7.69
C ALA A 125 25.65 -8.51 -7.92
N ASN A 126 26.39 -9.05 -6.93
CA ASN A 126 27.85 -9.21 -7.03
C ASN A 126 28.29 -10.32 -8.01
N ALA A 127 27.37 -11.17 -8.48
CA ALA A 127 27.65 -12.22 -9.46
C ALA A 127 27.44 -11.75 -10.91
N ILE A 128 26.98 -10.51 -11.13
CA ILE A 128 26.74 -9.97 -12.47
C ILE A 128 28.04 -9.32 -12.99
N GLU A 129 28.60 -9.86 -14.07
CA GLU A 129 29.86 -9.36 -14.66
C GLU A 129 29.71 -8.03 -15.43
N PHE A 130 28.49 -7.70 -15.87
CA PHE A 130 28.22 -6.47 -16.61
C PHE A 130 27.86 -5.31 -15.68
N GLU A 131 28.83 -4.48 -15.33
CA GLU A 131 28.66 -3.33 -14.42
C GLU A 131 27.51 -2.39 -14.83
N PHE A 132 27.41 -2.04 -16.13
CA PHE A 132 26.31 -1.19 -16.61
C PHE A 132 24.94 -1.80 -16.33
N LEU A 133 24.78 -3.09 -16.64
CA LEU A 133 23.53 -3.81 -16.48
C LEU A 133 23.17 -3.93 -15.00
N GLN A 134 24.16 -4.24 -14.16
CA GLN A 134 24.00 -4.34 -12.72
C GLN A 134 23.46 -3.02 -12.14
N VAL A 135 24.14 -1.91 -12.46
CA VAL A 135 23.80 -0.56 -11.98
C VAL A 135 22.42 -0.12 -12.48
N PHE A 136 22.17 -0.27 -13.78
CA PHE A 136 20.92 0.14 -14.40
C PHE A 136 19.72 -0.62 -13.83
N VAL A 137 19.82 -1.95 -13.72
CA VAL A 137 18.75 -2.79 -13.17
C VAL A 137 18.53 -2.50 -11.69
N PHE A 138 19.59 -2.28 -10.90
CA PHE A 138 19.43 -1.93 -9.48
C PHE A 138 18.66 -0.61 -9.32
N PHE A 139 19.02 0.41 -10.10
CA PHE A 139 18.35 1.70 -10.08
C PHE A 139 16.88 1.58 -10.47
N LEU A 140 16.60 0.78 -11.49
CA LEU A 140 15.25 0.48 -11.95
C LEU A 140 14.42 -0.17 -10.83
N LEU A 141 14.96 -1.19 -10.16
CA LEU A 141 14.28 -1.88 -9.07
C LEU A 141 14.03 -0.96 -7.87
N LEU A 142 14.98 -0.09 -7.52
CA LEU A 142 14.82 0.91 -6.46
C LEU A 142 13.68 1.88 -6.74
N ILE A 143 13.65 2.48 -7.94
CA ILE A 143 12.57 3.39 -8.34
C ILE A 143 11.24 2.65 -8.29
N TRP A 144 11.20 1.40 -8.78
CA TRP A 144 9.98 0.61 -8.77
C TRP A 144 9.47 0.33 -7.36
N MET A 145 10.37 -0.04 -6.44
CA MET A 145 10.05 -0.28 -5.03
C MET A 145 9.49 0.98 -4.36
N PHE A 146 10.18 2.11 -4.47
CA PHE A 146 9.73 3.36 -3.85
C PHE A 146 8.41 3.86 -4.46
N SER A 147 8.24 3.74 -5.78
CA SER A 147 6.99 4.09 -6.45
C SER A 147 5.82 3.22 -5.95
N ALA A 148 6.05 1.91 -5.80
CA ALA A 148 5.05 1.00 -5.27
C ALA A 148 4.68 1.32 -3.80
N ALA A 149 5.68 1.63 -2.97
CA ALA A 149 5.48 2.04 -1.59
C ALA A 149 4.68 3.35 -1.47
N LEU A 150 5.01 4.34 -2.30
CA LEU A 150 4.33 5.62 -2.31
C LEU A 150 2.88 5.49 -2.81
N ARG A 151 2.63 4.61 -3.79
CA ARG A 151 1.28 4.25 -4.25
C ARG A 151 0.47 3.57 -3.15
N PHE A 152 1.07 2.60 -2.47
CA PHE A 152 0.42 1.91 -1.37
C PHE A 152 0.08 2.88 -0.23
N GLY A 153 1.06 3.63 0.26
CA GLY A 153 0.87 4.60 1.35
C GLY A 153 -0.13 5.70 0.99
N GLY A 154 -0.07 6.24 -0.22
CA GLY A 154 -1.01 7.26 -0.69
C GLY A 154 -2.45 6.76 -0.77
N ASN A 155 -2.67 5.57 -1.35
CA ASN A 155 -4.01 4.98 -1.43
C ASN A 155 -4.53 4.58 -0.04
N LEU A 156 -3.69 4.00 0.81
CA LEU A 156 -4.06 3.64 2.17
C LEU A 156 -4.46 4.88 2.97
N ALA A 157 -3.70 5.98 2.88
CA ALA A 157 -4.02 7.23 3.56
C ALA A 157 -5.36 7.85 3.08
N LEU A 158 -5.65 7.76 1.78
CA LEU A 158 -6.92 8.21 1.21
C LEU A 158 -8.11 7.36 1.70
N ILE A 159 -7.94 6.03 1.72
CA ILE A 159 -8.95 5.09 2.22
C ILE A 159 -9.19 5.36 3.70
N TYR A 160 -8.13 5.39 4.52
CA TYR A 160 -8.23 5.70 5.95
C TYR A 160 -8.92 7.03 6.20
N LYS A 161 -8.60 8.10 5.46
CA LYS A 161 -9.26 9.40 5.67
C LYS A 161 -10.75 9.34 5.39
N SER A 162 -11.17 8.64 4.34
CA SER A 162 -12.58 8.50 3.97
C SER A 162 -13.35 7.54 4.89
N ASP A 163 -12.67 6.49 5.37
CA ASP A 163 -13.29 5.44 6.17
C ASP A 163 -13.30 5.79 7.65
N LEU A 164 -12.29 6.50 8.17
CA LEU A 164 -12.26 6.92 9.59
C LEU A 164 -13.37 7.94 9.91
N GLU A 165 -13.70 8.81 8.96
CA GLU A 165 -14.85 9.73 9.07
C GLU A 165 -16.18 8.95 9.18
N ARG A 166 -16.35 7.87 8.40
CA ARG A 166 -17.57 7.04 8.41
C ARG A 166 -17.62 6.02 9.56
N LEU A 167 -16.47 5.49 9.96
CA LEU A 167 -16.36 4.54 11.06
C LEU A 167 -16.71 5.23 12.39
N SER A 168 -16.30 6.49 12.56
CA SER A 168 -16.69 7.29 13.72
C SER A 168 -18.21 7.49 13.79
N GLU A 169 -18.86 7.77 12.66
CA GLU A 169 -20.33 7.93 12.60
C GLU A 169 -21.07 6.61 12.88
N ASN A 170 -20.59 5.49 12.32
CA ASN A 170 -21.22 4.18 12.52
C ASN A 170 -21.01 3.62 13.93
N ILE A 171 -19.85 3.86 14.56
CA ILE A 171 -19.61 3.42 15.95
C ILE A 171 -20.54 4.18 16.92
N GLU A 172 -20.80 5.46 16.67
CA GLU A 172 -21.75 6.24 17.47
C GLU A 172 -23.18 5.68 17.31
N GLN A 173 -23.60 5.36 16.08
CA GLN A 173 -24.89 4.74 15.80
C GLN A 173 -25.04 3.34 16.40
N GLU A 174 -24.04 2.46 16.26
CA GLU A 174 -24.08 1.12 16.89
C GLU A 174 -24.15 1.22 18.42
N ARG A 175 -23.54 2.26 19.01
CA ARG A 175 -23.60 2.51 20.44
C ARG A 175 -24.99 2.99 20.88
N GLU A 176 -25.62 3.87 20.12
CA GLU A 176 -27.00 4.31 20.36
C GLU A 176 -28.00 3.14 20.23
N GLU A 177 -27.89 2.33 19.17
CA GLU A 177 -28.73 1.14 19.00
C GLU A 177 -28.53 0.11 20.12
N ALA A 178 -27.29 -0.07 20.59
CA ALA A 178 -27.01 -0.95 21.72
C ALA A 178 -27.60 -0.44 23.03
N GLU A 179 -27.62 0.88 23.24
CA GLU A 179 -28.27 1.49 24.41
C GLU A 179 -29.80 1.35 24.35
N GLU A 180 -30.40 1.58 23.18
CA GLU A 180 -31.84 1.43 22.94
C GLU A 180 -32.30 -0.02 23.13
N GLN A 181 -31.56 -1.00 22.60
CA GLN A 181 -31.83 -2.42 22.84
C GLN A 181 -31.75 -2.79 24.33
N LYS A 182 -30.79 -2.21 25.06
CA LYS A 182 -30.62 -2.46 26.49
C LYS A 182 -31.80 -1.91 27.28
N GLU A 183 -32.34 -0.76 26.86
CA GLU A 183 -33.52 -0.15 27.45
C GLU A 183 -34.79 -0.95 27.16
N ILE A 184 -34.96 -1.44 25.93
CA ILE A 184 -36.06 -2.34 25.54
C ILE A 184 -36.01 -3.62 26.39
N LEU A 185 -34.85 -4.27 26.51
CA LEU A 185 -34.68 -5.48 27.33
C LEU A 185 -34.99 -5.24 28.81
N LYS A 186 -34.61 -4.07 29.34
CA LYS A 186 -34.92 -3.68 30.72
C LYS A 186 -36.42 -3.50 30.93
N THR A 187 -37.09 -2.86 29.98
CA THR A 187 -38.55 -2.67 30.00
C THR A 187 -39.27 -4.01 29.90
N LEU A 188 -38.83 -4.89 29.01
CA LEU A 188 -39.38 -6.24 28.85
C LEU A 188 -39.25 -7.07 30.13
N ARG A 189 -38.08 -7.05 30.78
CA ARG A 189 -37.87 -7.72 32.09
C ARG A 189 -38.80 -7.17 33.16
N THR A 190 -39.00 -5.86 33.19
CA THR A 190 -39.88 -5.21 34.16
C THR A 190 -41.33 -5.65 33.95
N TYR A 191 -41.78 -5.70 32.70
CA TYR A 191 -43.13 -6.16 32.34
C TYR A 191 -43.36 -7.63 32.71
N LEU A 192 -42.40 -8.50 32.40
CA LEU A 192 -42.47 -9.93 32.75
C LEU A 192 -42.56 -10.14 34.26
N ARG A 193 -41.78 -9.38 35.04
CA ARG A 193 -41.80 -9.45 36.51
C ARG A 193 -43.16 -9.05 37.08
N ILE A 194 -43.76 -7.98 36.55
CA ILE A 194 -45.10 -7.52 36.98
C ILE A 194 -46.16 -8.59 36.69
N GLN A 195 -46.12 -9.21 35.51
CA GLN A 195 -47.05 -10.30 35.17
C GLN A 195 -46.90 -11.53 36.07
N GLU A 196 -45.68 -11.91 36.44
CA GLU A 196 -45.45 -13.02 37.37
C GLU A 196 -46.01 -12.71 38.77
N GLU A 197 -45.81 -11.49 39.27
CA GLU A 197 -46.34 -11.03 40.55
C GLU A 197 -47.89 -11.00 40.55
N GLU A 198 -48.52 -10.57 39.46
CA GLU A 198 -49.98 -10.62 39.31
C GLU A 198 -50.53 -12.05 39.28
N LYS A 199 -49.89 -12.96 38.52
CA LYS A 199 -50.29 -14.37 38.49
C LYS A 199 -50.16 -15.05 39.85
N LEU A 200 -49.17 -14.67 40.65
CA LEU A 200 -48.98 -15.17 42.02
C LEU A 200 -50.04 -14.62 42.99
N LYS A 201 -50.52 -13.39 42.78
CA LYS A 201 -51.61 -12.80 43.58
C LYS A 201 -52.98 -13.41 43.29
N ILE A 202 -53.24 -13.80 42.04
CA ILE A 202 -54.51 -14.44 41.63
C ILE A 202 -54.61 -15.90 42.11
N LYS A 203 -53.48 -16.54 42.43
CA LYS A 203 -53.42 -17.93 42.92
C LYS A 203 -53.53 -18.09 44.45
N LYS A 204 -53.60 -16.98 45.20
CA LYS A 204 -53.84 -16.96 46.65
C LYS A 204 -55.29 -16.62 46.94
#